data_AF-A0A031K6Q0-F1
#
_entry.id   AF-A0A031K6Q0-F1
#
_cell.length_a   1.000
_cell.length_b   1.000
_cell.length_c   1.000
_cell.angle_alpha   90.00
_cell.angle_beta   90.00
_cell.angle_gamma   90.00
#
_symmetry.space_group_name_H-M   'P 1'
#
loop_
_entity.id
_entity.type
_entity.pdbx_description
1 polymer ?
#
loop_
_entity_poly.entity_id
_entity_poly.type
_entity_poly.pdbx_seq_one_letter_code
_entity_poly.pdbx_strand_id
1 'polypeptide(L)' 'MTRYRFITPHRTGKWYNDLRTAQRHACEIGAGFLDEMTGRFVAYVETVLETMHGEDAPGIPVTA' A
#
# COMPACT_ATOMS: atom_id res chain seq x y z
N MET A 1 -5.38 -12.26 6.03
CA MET A 1 -4.26 -12.05 5.06
C MET A 1 -4.29 -10.62 4.54
N THR A 2 -3.19 -9.87 4.65
CA THR A 2 -3.11 -8.47 4.18
C THR A 2 -2.73 -8.40 2.72
N ARG A 3 -3.47 -7.64 1.93
CA ARG A 3 -3.16 -7.31 0.54
C ARG A 3 -2.87 -5.82 0.41
N TYR A 4 -1.93 -5.50 -0.46
CA TYR A 4 -1.47 -4.14 -0.70
C TYR A 4 -1.62 -3.83 -2.20
N ARG A 5 -2.21 -2.69 -2.54
CA ARG A 5 -2.22 -2.15 -3.90
C ARG A 5 -1.89 -0.66 -3.88
N PHE A 6 -1.20 -0.21 -4.93
CA PHE A 6 -0.96 1.20 -5.15
C PHE A 6 -1.77 1.67 -6.36
N ILE A 7 -2.42 2.82 -6.21
CA ILE A 7 -3.23 3.45 -7.26
C ILE A 7 -2.62 4.80 -7.57
N THR A 8 -2.31 5.04 -8.84
CA THR A 8 -1.94 6.34 -9.38
C THR A 8 -3.09 6.89 -10.23
N PRO A 9 -3.16 8.21 -10.45
CA PRO A 9 -4.19 8.81 -11.30
C PRO A 9 -4.20 8.24 -12.73
N HIS A 10 -3.06 7.77 -13.23
CA HIS A 10 -2.93 7.20 -14.56
C HIS A 10 -2.97 5.67 -14.60
N ARG A 11 -2.67 4.97 -13.50
CA ARG A 11 -2.63 3.49 -13.45
C ARG A 11 -3.00 2.92 -12.08
N THR A 12 -3.83 1.89 -12.11
CA THR A 12 -4.18 1.10 -10.93
C THR A 12 -3.30 -0.15 -10.86
N GLY A 13 -2.56 -0.31 -9.77
CA GLY A 13 -1.78 -1.52 -9.48
C GLY A 13 -2.67 -2.71 -9.10
N LYS A 14 -2.12 -3.92 -9.23
CA LYS A 14 -2.79 -5.14 -8.76
C LYS A 14 -2.70 -5.25 -7.23
N TRP A 15 -3.56 -6.10 -6.66
CA TRP A 15 -3.44 -6.52 -5.28
C TRP A 15 -2.30 -7.53 -5.13
N TYR A 16 -1.39 -7.26 -4.22
CA TYR A 16 -0.29 -8.16 -3.87
C TYR A 16 -0.40 -8.57 -2.41
N ASN A 17 -0.08 -9.83 -2.09
CA ASN A 17 -0.04 -10.30 -0.70
C ASN A 17 1.23 -9.81 0.04
N ASP A 18 2.22 -9.33 -0.69
CA ASP A 18 3.51 -8.88 -0.16
C ASP A 18 3.67 -7.37 -0.32
N LEU A 19 3.98 -6.69 0.78
CA LEU A 19 4.21 -5.25 0.80
C LEU A 19 5.43 -4.86 -0.05
N ARG A 20 6.51 -5.67 -0.04
CA ARG A 20 7.68 -5.44 -0.91
C ARG A 20 7.35 -5.54 -2.39
N THR A 21 6.51 -6.50 -2.77
CA THR A 21 6.09 -6.69 -4.16
C THR A 21 5.19 -5.54 -4.60
N ALA A 22 4.27 -5.10 -3.74
CA ALA A 22 3.45 -3.92 -3.99
C ALA A 22 4.30 -2.66 -4.14
N GLN A 23 5.29 -2.44 -3.28
CA GLN A 23 6.22 -1.29 -3.36
C GLN A 23 7.08 -1.32 -4.63
N ARG A 24 7.61 -2.49 -5.04
CA ARG A 24 8.37 -2.60 -6.29
C ARG A 24 7.52 -2.22 -7.50
N HIS A 25 6.31 -2.77 -7.58
CA HIS A 25 5.40 -2.41 -8.66
C HIS A 25 4.94 -0.96 -8.57
N ALA A 26 4.80 -0.40 -7.37
CA ALA A 26 4.54 1.02 -7.17
C ALA A 26 5.67 1.88 -7.74
N CYS A 27 6.93 1.51 -7.52
CA CYS A 27 8.07 2.18 -8.14
C CYS A 27 8.02 2.06 -9.68
N GLU A 28 7.69 0.88 -10.22
CA GLU A 28 7.61 0.66 -11.67
C GLU A 28 6.48 1.46 -12.36
N ILE A 29 5.32 1.61 -11.72
CA ILE A 29 4.19 2.37 -12.27
C ILE A 29 4.30 3.89 -12.00
N GLY A 30 5.34 4.34 -11.31
CA GLY A 30 5.50 5.75 -10.92
C GLY A 30 4.54 6.20 -9.82
N ALA A 31 4.16 5.29 -8.91
CA ALA A 31 3.36 5.60 -7.71
C ALA A 31 4.21 6.20 -6.58
N GLY A 32 5.52 6.00 -6.61
CA GLY A 32 6.40 6.51 -5.56
C GLY A 32 7.81 6.01 -5.73
N PHE A 33 8.63 6.26 -4.73
CA PHE A 33 9.95 5.67 -4.62
C PHE A 33 10.18 5.16 -3.21
N LEU A 34 10.94 4.07 -3.10
CA LEU A 34 11.47 3.62 -1.83
C LEU A 34 12.74 4.42 -1.58
N ASP A 35 12.73 5.27 -0.55
CA ASP A 35 13.92 5.96 -0.11
C ASP A 35 14.80 4.97 0.65
N GLU A 36 15.88 4.50 0.01
CA GLU A 36 16.79 3.50 0.62
C GLU A 36 17.59 4.08 1.79
N MET A 37 17.75 5.40 1.85
CA MET A 37 18.43 6.10 2.95
C MET A 37 17.61 6.06 4.25
N THR A 38 16.29 6.21 4.17
CA THR A 38 15.39 6.24 5.34
C THR A 38 14.58 4.95 5.51
N GLY A 39 14.59 4.06 4.51
CA GLY A 39 13.78 2.86 4.46
C GLY A 39 12.28 3.13 4.34
N ARG A 40 11.88 4.37 4.00
CA ARG A 40 10.48 4.76 3.87
C ARG A 40 10.05 4.78 2.41
N PHE A 41 8.83 4.31 2.17
CA PHE A 41 8.21 4.47 0.86
C PHE A 41 7.52 5.83 0.79
N VAL A 42 7.96 6.66 -0.15
CA VAL A 42 7.38 7.98 -0.42
C VAL A 42 6.48 7.84 -1.64
N ALA A 43 5.17 7.90 -1.41
CA ALA A 43 4.18 7.94 -2.49
C ALA A 43 4.18 9.33 -3.14
N TYR A 44 4.12 9.38 -4.47
CA TYR A 44 4.00 10.65 -5.19
C TYR A 44 2.64 11.31 -4.93
N VAL A 45 2.58 12.62 -5.16
CA VAL A 45 1.32 13.38 -5.17
C VAL A 45 0.30 12.64 -6.04
N GLU A 46 -0.90 12.43 -5.50
CA GLU A 46 -2.02 11.66 -6.09
C GLU A 46 -1.91 10.13 -6.04
N THR A 47 -0.85 9.57 -5.44
CA THR A 47 -0.78 8.12 -5.23
C THR A 47 -1.48 7.70 -3.94
N VAL A 48 -2.35 6.71 -4.05
CA VAL A 48 -3.07 6.12 -2.92
C VAL A 48 -2.57 4.71 -2.67
N LEU A 49 -2.17 4.43 -1.43
CA LEU A 49 -1.92 3.08 -0.94
C LEU A 49 -3.22 2.53 -0.33
N GLU A 50 -3.70 1.43 -0.89
CA GLU A 50 -4.80 0.67 -0.29
C GLU A 50 -4.28 -0.63 0.32
N THR A 51 -4.71 -0.87 1.55
CA THR A 51 -4.39 -2.06 2.32
C THR A 51 -5.68 -2.79 2.65
N MET A 52 -5.85 -4.00 2.15
CA MET A 52 -7.01 -4.84 2.45
C MET A 52 -6.57 -5.91 3.45
N HIS A 53 -6.90 -5.70 4.72
CA HIS A 53 -6.74 -6.74 5.73
C HIS A 53 -7.92 -7.72 5.56
N GLY A 54 -7.66 -8.89 5.00
CA GLY A 54 -8.67 -9.96 4.84
C GLY A 54 -9.06 -10.63 6.16
N GLU A 55 -9.00 -9.90 7.27
CA GLU A 55 -9.53 -10.29 8.57
C GLU A 55 -10.29 -9.06 9.06
N ASP A 56 -11.55 -8.98 8.65
CA ASP A 56 -12.58 -8.35 9.47
C ASP A 56 -12.68 -9.21 10.74
N ALA A 57 -11.95 -8.81 11.77
CA ALA A 57 -12.27 -9.22 13.13
C ALA A 57 -13.04 -8.05 13.75
N PRO A 58 -14.38 -8.14 13.86
CA PRO A 58 -15.14 -7.16 14.62
C PRO A 58 -14.82 -7.35 16.11
N GLY A 59 -14.28 -6.33 16.77
CA GLY A 59 -14.26 -6.32 18.24
C GLY A 59 -13.08 -5.61 18.89
N ILE A 60 -13.20 -4.30 19.05
CA ILE A 60 -13.01 -3.72 20.39
C ILE A 60 -14.21 -2.79 20.62
N PRO A 61 -15.23 -3.17 21.41
CA PRO A 61 -16.02 -2.15 22.08
C PRO A 61 -15.09 -1.47 23.08
N VAL A 62 -14.70 -0.23 22.81
CA VAL A 62 -14.10 0.62 23.84
C VAL A 62 -15.20 0.90 24.86
N THR A 63 -15.17 0.14 25.96
CA THR A 63 -15.86 0.53 27.18
C THR A 63 -14.95 1.50 27.93
N ALA A 64 -15.49 2.65 28.29
CA ALA A 64 -15.11 3.45 29.46
C ALA A 64 -16.28 4.38 29.78
#